data_AF-A0A3G8ZA21-F1
#
_entry.id   AF-A0A3G8ZA21-F1
#
_cell.length_a   1.000
_cell.length_b   1.000
_cell.length_c   1.000
_cell.angle_alpha   90.00
_cell.angle_beta   90.00
_cell.angle_gamma   90.00
#
_symmetry.space_group_name_H-M   'P 1'
#
loop_
_entity.id
_entity.type
_entity.pdbx_description
1 polymer ?
#
loop_
_entity_poly.entity_id
_entity_poly.type
_entity_poly.pdbx_seq_one_letter_code
_entity_poly.pdbx_strand_id
1 'polypeptide(L)'
;MKLFLIFFGIFATAQTQAFKLISLGDFEFVQKKEVYGVNAEVLQKKIGKDQSQYKLIYTFTDWCKPCREMMPQIITFIHENESKVSPYFVTDLRKERDQKYLSNYLNSINFEFPVYNILLESNIDDRKGKYVKTSYDRFVQKLTKGHQNYGYGLILLFDNDSHLLYKSTYLENHDQIIQNIKKLIIQ
;
A
#
# COMPACT_ATOMS: atom_id res chain seq x y z
N MET A 1 -38.30 -29.22 -48.32
CA MET A 1 -38.85 -27.88 -48.06
C MET A 1 -38.61 -27.55 -46.58
N LYS A 2 -37.78 -26.53 -46.31
CA LYS A 2 -37.50 -25.80 -45.03
C LYS A 2 -37.09 -26.66 -43.80
N LEU A 3 -35.80 -26.72 -43.40
CA LEU A 3 -35.00 -25.74 -42.65
C LEU A 3 -35.48 -25.49 -41.21
N PHE A 4 -34.74 -26.00 -40.22
CA PHE A 4 -34.53 -25.33 -38.93
C PHE A 4 -33.14 -25.66 -38.37
N LEU A 5 -32.35 -24.60 -38.17
CA LEU A 5 -31.05 -24.55 -37.52
C LEU A 5 -31.24 -24.56 -35.99
N ILE A 6 -30.45 -25.34 -35.24
CA ILE A 6 -30.17 -25.03 -33.82
C ILE A 6 -28.67 -25.20 -33.53
N PHE A 7 -28.08 -24.03 -33.36
CA PHE A 7 -26.85 -23.54 -32.72
C PHE A 7 -25.89 -24.48 -31.96
N PHE A 8 -24.60 -24.22 -32.25
CA PHE A 8 -23.38 -24.50 -31.51
C PHE A 8 -23.48 -24.14 -30.01
N GLY A 9 -23.06 -25.07 -29.14
CA GLY A 9 -22.62 -24.78 -27.77
C GLY A 9 -21.10 -24.84 -27.69
N ILE A 10 -20.44 -23.70 -27.87
CA ILE A 10 -19.00 -23.51 -27.66
C ILE A 10 -18.73 -23.59 -26.15
N PHE A 11 -17.84 -24.49 -25.74
CA PHE A 11 -17.25 -24.47 -24.39
C PHE A 11 -16.56 -23.12 -24.17
N ALA A 12 -17.20 -22.23 -23.44
CA ALA A 12 -16.58 -21.02 -22.92
C ALA A 12 -15.58 -21.44 -21.83
N THR A 13 -14.32 -21.63 -22.21
CA THR A 13 -13.23 -21.58 -21.24
C THR A 13 -13.22 -20.16 -20.68
N ALA A 14 -13.57 -20.03 -19.40
CA ALA A 14 -13.48 -18.78 -18.67
C ALA A 14 -12.00 -18.39 -18.55
N GLN A 15 -11.46 -17.77 -19.60
CA GLN A 15 -10.21 -17.05 -19.51
C GLN A 15 -10.43 -15.91 -18.54
N THR A 16 -9.85 -16.03 -17.33
CA THR A 16 -9.68 -14.95 -16.36
C THR A 16 -8.86 -13.83 -17.00
N GLN A 17 -9.53 -12.94 -17.72
CA GLN A 17 -8.97 -11.66 -18.14
C GLN A 17 -9.31 -10.57 -17.12
N ALA A 18 -8.37 -9.63 -17.03
CA ALA A 18 -8.45 -8.32 -16.39
C ALA A 18 -8.18 -8.25 -14.88
N PHE A 19 -6.89 -8.15 -14.53
CA PHE A 19 -6.47 -7.11 -13.59
C PHE A 19 -5.45 -6.20 -14.27
N LYS A 20 -5.95 -5.36 -15.17
CA LYS A 20 -5.23 -4.20 -15.70
C LYS A 20 -5.94 -2.98 -15.12
N LEU A 21 -5.53 -2.54 -13.93
CA LEU A 21 -6.04 -1.30 -13.35
C LEU A 21 -5.32 -0.14 -14.06
N ILE A 22 -5.93 0.37 -15.13
CA ILE A 22 -5.51 1.53 -15.93
C ILE A 22 -6.65 2.54 -15.88
N SER A 23 -6.48 3.85 -15.84
CA SER A 23 -5.43 4.83 -15.47
C SER A 23 -6.07 6.20 -15.79
N LEU A 24 -5.41 7.33 -15.50
CA LEU A 24 -5.32 8.54 -16.35
C LEU A 24 -4.79 9.71 -15.48
N GLY A 25 -3.70 10.39 -15.81
CA GLY A 25 -2.84 10.30 -16.99
C GLY A 25 -1.42 10.72 -16.63
N ASP A 26 -0.47 10.11 -17.32
CA ASP A 26 0.92 10.54 -17.47
C ASP A 26 1.79 10.58 -16.21
N PHE A 27 1.65 9.56 -15.36
CA PHE A 27 2.82 9.11 -14.62
C PHE A 27 3.62 8.15 -15.50
N GLU A 28 4.33 8.73 -16.47
CA GLU A 28 5.47 8.08 -17.09
C GLU A 28 6.29 7.43 -15.97
N PHE A 29 6.61 6.16 -16.18
CA PHE A 29 7.49 5.36 -15.36
C PHE A 29 8.59 6.24 -14.76
N VAL A 30 8.53 6.50 -13.45
CA VAL A 30 9.68 7.07 -12.75
C VAL A 30 10.75 6.04 -12.89
N GLN A 31 11.75 6.44 -13.68
CA GLN A 31 12.91 5.67 -14.06
C GLN A 31 13.28 4.63 -12.99
N LYS A 32 13.15 3.36 -13.37
CA LYS A 32 13.61 2.15 -12.67
C LYS A 32 12.95 1.72 -11.35
N LYS A 33 11.93 2.39 -10.80
CA LYS A 33 11.22 1.91 -9.59
C LYS A 33 9.72 1.82 -9.81
N GLU A 34 9.14 0.67 -9.51
CA GLU A 34 7.73 0.38 -9.79
C GLU A 34 6.84 1.08 -8.74
N VAL A 35 6.17 2.16 -9.16
CA VAL A 35 5.12 2.83 -8.38
C VAL A 35 3.75 2.36 -8.89
N TYR A 36 2.95 1.74 -8.03
CA TYR A 36 1.65 1.17 -8.38
C TYR A 36 0.49 1.94 -7.74
N GLY A 37 -0.53 2.30 -8.51
CA GLY A 37 -1.77 2.84 -7.97
C GLY A 37 -2.60 1.78 -7.25
N VAL A 38 -3.00 2.01 -6.00
CA VAL A 38 -3.85 1.11 -5.21
C VAL A 38 -4.96 1.85 -4.47
N ASN A 39 -6.09 1.17 -4.26
CA ASN A 39 -7.04 1.48 -3.18
C ASN A 39 -6.91 0.41 -2.08
N ALA A 40 -7.63 0.57 -0.97
CA ALA A 40 -7.53 -0.35 0.16
C ALA A 40 -7.97 -1.77 -0.19
N GLU A 41 -9.01 -1.93 -1.00
CA GLU A 41 -9.54 -3.23 -1.41
C GLU A 41 -8.54 -4.01 -2.28
N VAL A 42 -7.89 -3.32 -3.21
CA VAL A 42 -6.84 -3.89 -4.08
C VAL A 42 -5.62 -4.28 -3.26
N LEU A 43 -5.19 -3.43 -2.32
CA LEU A 43 -4.08 -3.74 -1.44
C LEU A 43 -4.41 -4.93 -0.52
N GLN A 44 -5.62 -4.97 0.07
CA GLN A 44 -6.11 -6.09 0.88
C GLN A 44 -6.11 -7.41 0.10
N LYS A 45 -6.55 -7.38 -1.15
CA LYS A 45 -6.51 -8.56 -2.03
C LYS A 45 -5.08 -9.01 -2.34
N LYS A 46 -4.14 -8.06 -2.45
CA LYS A 46 -2.72 -8.37 -2.69
C LYS A 46 -2.07 -8.99 -1.46
N ILE A 47 -2.23 -8.39 -0.28
CA ILE A 47 -1.71 -8.97 0.98
C ILE A 47 -2.34 -10.35 1.24
N GLY A 48 -3.62 -10.56 0.93
CA GLY A 48 -4.28 -11.86 1.11
C GLY A 48 -3.83 -12.97 0.18
N LYS A 49 -3.10 -12.65 -0.88
CA LYS A 49 -2.47 -13.63 -1.78
C LYS A 49 -1.00 -13.88 -1.46
N ASP A 50 -0.40 -13.01 -0.67
CA ASP A 50 0.99 -13.07 -0.29
C ASP A 50 1.20 -14.20 0.73
N GLN A 51 2.11 -15.11 0.40
CA GLN A 51 2.38 -16.33 1.17
C GLN A 51 3.37 -16.10 2.32
N SER A 52 3.93 -14.89 2.47
CA SER A 52 4.76 -14.55 3.62
C SER A 52 3.97 -14.65 4.93
N GLN A 53 4.67 -15.09 5.97
CA GLN A 53 4.11 -15.25 7.32
C GLN A 53 3.55 -13.94 7.85
N TYR A 54 4.21 -12.83 7.51
CA TYR A 54 3.80 -11.50 7.92
C TYR A 54 3.85 -10.52 6.75
N LYS A 55 2.92 -9.57 6.73
CA LYS A 55 2.91 -8.46 5.77
C LYS A 55 2.99 -7.16 6.55
N LEU A 56 3.99 -6.35 6.25
CA LEU A 56 4.19 -5.05 6.90
C LEU A 56 3.82 -3.93 5.94
N ILE A 57 2.75 -3.20 6.25
CA ILE A 57 2.41 -1.96 5.53
C ILE A 57 3.07 -0.80 6.26
N TYR A 58 3.86 -0.01 5.53
CA TYR A 58 4.42 1.24 6.04
C TYR A 58 3.95 2.41 5.18
N THR A 59 3.18 3.32 5.76
CA THR A 59 2.72 4.53 5.06
C THR A 59 3.73 5.66 5.23
N PHE A 60 4.07 6.35 4.14
CA PHE A 60 5.08 7.41 4.18
C PHE A 60 4.88 8.46 3.07
N THR A 61 5.48 9.63 3.27
CA THR A 61 5.70 10.65 2.24
C THR A 61 7.08 11.25 2.43
N ASP A 62 7.67 11.85 1.40
CA ASP A 62 9.02 12.41 1.42
C ASP A 62 9.14 13.66 2.32
N TRP A 63 8.08 14.47 2.38
CA TRP A 63 8.03 15.67 3.21
C TRP A 63 7.76 15.37 4.69
N CYS A 64 7.29 14.16 5.02
CA CYS A 64 7.03 13.73 6.39
C CYS A 64 8.34 13.42 7.13
N LYS A 65 8.80 14.35 7.97
CA LYS A 65 10.01 14.17 8.79
C LYS A 65 10.04 12.87 9.61
N PRO A 66 9.02 12.54 10.45
CA PRO A 66 9.06 11.30 11.21
C PRO A 66 9.11 10.06 10.31
N CYS A 67 8.48 10.11 9.13
CA CYS A 67 8.55 9.03 8.17
C CYS A 67 9.97 8.77 7.64
N ARG A 68 10.72 9.85 7.36
CA ARG A 68 12.12 9.72 6.93
C ARG A 68 13.02 9.20 8.02
N GLU A 69 12.78 9.60 9.27
CA GLU A 69 13.54 9.14 10.43
C GLU A 69 13.28 7.65 10.74
N MET A 70 12.06 7.17 10.52
CA MET A 70 11.68 5.77 10.72
C MET A 70 12.10 4.86 9.55
N MET A 71 12.25 5.39 8.33
CA MET A 71 12.53 4.62 7.12
C MET A 71 13.76 3.68 7.23
N PRO A 72 14.94 4.11 7.74
CA PRO A 72 16.08 3.22 7.90
C PRO A 72 15.79 2.04 8.82
N GLN A 73 15.10 2.27 9.94
CA GLN A 73 14.75 1.20 10.88
C GLN A 73 13.82 0.16 10.26
N ILE A 74 12.86 0.62 9.44
CA ILE A 74 11.93 -0.27 8.73
C ILE A 74 12.64 -1.09 7.66
N ILE A 75 13.52 -0.48 6.87
CA ILE A 75 14.33 -1.20 5.87
C ILE A 75 15.19 -2.26 6.56
N THR A 76 15.90 -1.90 7.63
CA THR A 76 16.70 -2.84 8.42
C THR A 76 15.84 -3.98 8.99
N PHE A 77 14.68 -3.67 9.58
CA PHE A 77 13.75 -4.68 10.09
C PHE A 77 13.30 -5.64 8.99
N ILE A 78 13.00 -5.14 7.80
CA ILE A 78 12.58 -5.97 6.66
C ILE A 78 13.73 -6.89 6.22
N HIS A 79 14.94 -6.37 6.04
CA HIS A 79 16.10 -7.19 5.64
C HIS A 79 16.44 -8.25 6.69
N GLU A 80 16.40 -7.90 7.99
CA GLU A 80 16.60 -8.86 9.08
C GLU A 80 15.56 -10.00 9.10
N ASN A 81 14.39 -9.79 8.48
CA ASN A 81 13.24 -10.70 8.55
C ASN A 81 12.66 -11.05 7.17
N GLU A 82 13.46 -10.94 6.10
CA GLU A 82 12.98 -11.07 4.71
C GLU A 82 12.40 -12.45 4.39
N SER A 83 12.82 -13.48 5.12
CA SER A 83 12.27 -14.84 5.00
C SER A 83 10.85 -14.98 5.55
N LYS A 84 10.37 -14.02 6.34
CA LYS A 84 9.06 -14.06 7.01
C LYS A 84 8.18 -12.86 6.67
N VAL A 85 8.77 -11.69 6.44
CA VAL A 85 8.06 -10.41 6.32
C VAL A 85 8.11 -9.92 4.87
N SER A 86 6.94 -9.74 4.28
CA SER A 86 6.78 -9.06 2.99
C SER A 86 6.44 -7.58 3.18
N PRO A 87 7.19 -6.65 2.57
CA PRO A 87 6.97 -5.22 2.78
C PRO A 87 6.02 -4.58 1.76
N TYR A 88 5.22 -3.63 2.24
CA TYR A 88 4.26 -2.85 1.48
C TYR A 88 4.41 -1.36 1.81
N PHE A 89 5.25 -0.68 1.03
CA PHE A 89 5.50 0.76 1.21
C PHE A 89 4.42 1.57 0.50
N VAL A 90 3.59 2.27 1.24
CA VAL A 90 2.41 2.99 0.73
C VAL A 90 2.62 4.49 0.83
N THR A 91 2.33 5.23 -0.24
CA THR A 91 2.46 6.69 -0.31
C THR A 91 1.15 7.36 -0.77
N ASP A 92 1.07 8.67 -0.64
CA ASP A 92 -0.07 9.51 -1.06
C ASP A 92 0.42 10.67 -1.94
N LEU A 93 0.76 10.35 -3.19
CA LEU A 93 1.14 11.30 -4.24
C LEU A 93 -0.12 11.90 -4.86
N ARG A 94 -0.18 13.23 -4.92
CA ARG A 94 -1.35 13.95 -5.43
C ARG A 94 -1.06 14.76 -6.68
N LYS A 95 0.18 15.18 -6.86
CA LYS A 95 0.63 16.03 -7.97
C LYS A 95 1.92 15.51 -8.56
N GLU A 96 2.17 15.85 -9.82
CA GLU A 96 3.41 15.49 -10.53
C GLU A 96 4.68 15.92 -9.76
N ARG A 97 4.67 17.13 -9.18
CA ARG A 97 5.77 17.62 -8.34
C ARG A 97 6.08 16.69 -7.16
N ASP A 98 5.07 16.07 -6.57
CA ASP A 98 5.24 15.18 -5.40
C ASP A 98 5.99 13.91 -5.82
N GLN A 99 5.72 13.43 -7.04
CA GLN A 99 6.42 12.29 -7.61
C GLN A 99 7.92 12.57 -7.80
N LYS A 100 8.27 13.78 -8.29
CA LYS A 100 9.68 14.19 -8.42
C LYS A 100 10.38 14.24 -7.06
N TYR A 101 9.74 14.80 -6.04
CA TYR A 101 10.33 14.85 -4.70
C TYR A 101 10.48 13.47 -4.07
N LEU A 102 9.46 12.62 -4.19
CA LEU A 102 9.53 11.23 -3.75
C LEU A 102 10.66 10.49 -4.46
N SER A 103 10.75 10.59 -5.79
CA SER A 103 11.82 9.95 -6.57
C SER A 103 13.21 10.37 -6.09
N ASN A 104 13.44 11.67 -5.90
CA ASN A 104 14.70 12.19 -5.39
C ASN A 104 15.03 11.64 -4.00
N TYR A 105 14.04 11.60 -3.09
CA TYR A 105 14.20 11.04 -1.77
C TYR A 105 14.55 9.53 -1.82
N LEU A 106 13.75 8.74 -2.55
CA LEU A 106 13.97 7.30 -2.68
C LEU A 106 15.31 6.97 -3.33
N ASN A 107 15.80 7.80 -4.24
CA ASN A 107 17.13 7.65 -4.83
C ASN A 107 18.24 8.01 -3.83
N SER A 108 18.05 9.05 -3.02
CA SER A 108 19.04 9.46 -2.00
C SER A 108 19.31 8.39 -0.94
N ILE A 109 18.36 7.48 -0.71
CA ILE A 109 18.49 6.38 0.26
C ILE A 109 18.66 5.02 -0.42
N ASN A 110 18.90 4.96 -1.74
CA ASN A 110 19.00 3.71 -2.51
C ASN A 110 17.83 2.74 -2.30
N PHE A 111 16.62 3.28 -2.18
CA PHE A 111 15.42 2.49 -1.88
C PHE A 111 15.12 1.46 -2.98
N GLU A 112 14.89 0.20 -2.62
CA GLU A 112 14.77 -0.90 -3.59
C GLU A 112 13.38 -1.56 -3.64
N PHE A 113 12.48 -1.22 -2.72
CA PHE A 113 11.17 -1.85 -2.65
C PHE A 113 10.15 -1.20 -3.61
N PRO A 114 9.12 -1.94 -4.04
CA PRO A 114 7.98 -1.36 -4.72
C PRO A 114 7.25 -0.36 -3.84
N VAL A 115 6.68 0.68 -4.48
CA VAL A 115 5.89 1.70 -3.78
C VAL A 115 4.45 1.67 -4.29
N TYR A 116 3.49 1.70 -3.38
CA TYR A 116 2.07 1.68 -3.68
C TYR A 116 1.47 3.07 -3.41
N ASN A 117 1.12 3.79 -4.47
CA ASN A 117 0.47 5.08 -4.37
C ASN A 117 -1.04 4.94 -4.15
N ILE A 118 -1.58 5.62 -3.15
CA ILE A 118 -3.02 5.66 -2.91
C ILE A 118 -3.70 6.40 -4.07
N LEU A 119 -4.69 5.75 -4.69
CA LEU A 119 -5.50 6.37 -5.72
C LEU A 119 -6.45 7.41 -5.11
N LEU A 120 -6.46 8.60 -5.69
CA LEU A 120 -7.43 9.63 -5.34
C LEU A 120 -8.82 9.17 -5.75
N GLU A 121 -9.72 9.06 -4.78
CA GLU A 121 -11.13 8.84 -5.05
C GLU A 121 -11.75 10.18 -5.51
N SER A 122 -12.34 10.20 -6.71
CA SER A 122 -12.77 11.40 -7.45
C SER A 122 -13.83 12.27 -6.77
N ASN A 123 -14.53 11.73 -5.77
CA ASN A 123 -15.62 12.42 -5.07
C ASN A 123 -15.17 13.19 -3.82
N ILE A 124 -13.87 13.43 -3.67
CA ILE A 124 -13.31 14.03 -2.46
C ILE A 124 -12.64 15.36 -2.77
N ASP A 125 -13.18 16.41 -2.16
CA ASP A 125 -12.57 17.73 -2.13
C ASP A 125 -11.46 17.75 -1.08
N ASP A 126 -10.26 17.33 -1.48
CA ASP A 126 -9.07 17.34 -0.64
C ASP A 126 -8.46 18.75 -0.45
N ARG A 127 -9.04 19.77 -1.12
CA ARG A 127 -8.59 21.16 -1.09
C ARG A 127 -9.10 21.94 0.12
N LYS A 128 -10.12 21.43 0.83
CA LYS A 128 -10.70 22.07 2.02
C LYS A 128 -10.13 21.46 3.28
N GLY A 129 -8.91 21.87 3.62
CA GLY A 129 -8.14 21.42 4.78
C GLY A 129 -8.72 21.79 6.15
N LYS A 130 -9.98 21.42 6.45
CA LYS A 130 -10.50 21.52 7.81
C LYS A 130 -11.27 20.31 8.35
N TYR A 131 -12.06 19.56 7.58
CA TYR A 131 -12.85 18.43 8.15
C TYR A 131 -13.26 17.35 7.13
N VAL A 132 -12.52 17.17 6.03
CA VAL A 132 -12.78 16.09 5.07
C VAL A 132 -11.76 14.98 5.32
N LYS A 133 -12.24 13.75 5.63
CA LYS A 133 -11.38 12.56 5.66
C LYS A 133 -10.62 12.49 4.34
N THR A 134 -9.31 12.60 4.39
CA THR A 134 -8.46 12.57 3.18
C THR A 134 -8.56 11.20 2.49
N SER A 135 -8.13 11.10 1.22
CA SER A 135 -7.99 9.79 0.55
C SER A 135 -7.13 8.84 1.38
N TYR A 136 -6.11 9.37 2.04
CA TYR A 136 -5.31 8.66 3.05
C TYR A 136 -6.16 8.16 4.23
N ASP A 137 -6.97 9.00 4.86
CA ASP A 137 -7.81 8.57 6.00
C ASP A 137 -8.80 7.47 5.63
N ARG A 138 -9.47 7.59 4.48
CA ARG A 138 -10.38 6.52 4.01
C ARG A 138 -9.63 5.23 3.76
N PHE A 139 -8.47 5.32 3.11
CA PHE A 139 -7.61 4.17 2.87
C PHE A 139 -7.23 3.49 4.19
N VAL A 140 -6.71 4.24 5.17
CA VAL A 140 -6.34 3.70 6.49
C VAL A 140 -7.54 3.13 7.22
N GLN A 141 -8.69 3.80 7.23
CA GLN A 141 -9.89 3.31 7.93
C GLN A 141 -10.47 2.03 7.32
N LYS A 142 -10.34 1.83 6.01
CA LYS A 142 -10.70 0.55 5.36
C LYS A 142 -9.80 -0.59 5.82
N LEU A 143 -8.53 -0.32 6.13
CA LEU A 143 -7.57 -1.31 6.64
C LEU A 143 -7.67 -1.54 8.17
N THR A 144 -8.04 -0.51 8.94
CA THR A 144 -7.82 -0.47 10.40
C THR A 144 -9.04 -0.08 11.24
N LYS A 145 -10.25 -0.16 10.65
CA LYS A 145 -11.56 0.25 11.20
C LYS A 145 -11.54 0.67 12.67
N GLY A 146 -11.76 1.96 12.93
CA GLY A 146 -11.87 2.50 14.29
C GLY A 146 -10.55 2.92 14.94
N HIS A 147 -9.42 2.75 14.27
CA HIS A 147 -8.16 3.35 14.69
C HIS A 147 -8.23 4.88 14.64
N GLN A 148 -7.93 5.57 15.74
CA GLN A 148 -8.04 7.04 15.82
C GLN A 148 -6.70 7.77 15.91
N ASN A 149 -5.66 7.12 16.44
CA ASN A 149 -4.38 7.77 16.78
C ASN A 149 -3.31 7.47 15.72
N TYR A 150 -3.50 7.95 14.49
CA TYR A 150 -2.55 7.72 13.38
C TYR A 150 -2.26 8.99 12.59
N GLY A 151 -1.18 8.93 11.82
CA GLY A 151 -0.79 9.89 10.78
C GLY A 151 0.15 9.18 9.81
N TYR A 152 0.76 9.92 8.89
CA TYR A 152 1.85 9.37 8.07
C TYR A 152 2.96 8.80 8.97
N GLY A 153 3.62 7.73 8.51
CA GLY A 153 4.50 6.92 9.35
C GLY A 153 3.77 5.75 10.02
N LEU A 154 2.48 5.55 9.71
CA LEU A 154 1.70 4.41 10.20
C LEU A 154 2.30 3.09 9.73
N ILE A 155 2.45 2.16 10.67
CA ILE A 155 2.92 0.80 10.46
C ILE A 155 1.79 -0.15 10.84
N LEU A 156 1.44 -1.04 9.93
CA LEU A 156 0.48 -2.11 10.14
C LEU A 156 1.17 -3.46 9.93
N LEU A 157 0.93 -4.40 10.83
CA LEU A 157 1.41 -5.78 10.69
C LEU A 157 0.21 -6.71 10.55
N PHE A 158 0.21 -7.50 9.48
CA PHE A 158 -0.76 -8.57 9.25
C PHE A 158 -0.08 -9.92 9.33
N ASP A 159 -0.81 -10.95 9.76
CA ASP A 159 -0.36 -12.35 9.72
C ASP A 159 -0.55 -12.99 8.33
N ASN A 160 -0.32 -14.31 8.26
CA ASN A 160 -0.46 -15.11 7.05
C ASN A 160 -1.92 -15.10 6.54
N ASP A 161 -2.88 -15.10 7.45
CA ASP A 161 -4.33 -15.12 7.20
C ASP A 161 -4.94 -13.72 7.00
N SER A 162 -4.09 -12.68 6.93
CA SER A 162 -4.48 -11.26 6.79
C SER A 162 -5.27 -10.69 7.97
N HIS A 163 -5.13 -11.26 9.16
CA HIS A 163 -5.55 -10.61 10.39
C HIS A 163 -4.57 -9.50 10.77
N LEU A 164 -5.11 -8.34 11.13
CA LEU A 164 -4.32 -7.21 11.61
C LEU A 164 -3.84 -7.47 13.04
N LEU A 165 -2.55 -7.72 13.21
CA LEU A 165 -1.91 -7.98 14.51
C LEU A 165 -1.51 -6.69 15.22
N TYR A 166 -1.06 -5.69 14.46
CA TYR A 166 -0.53 -4.45 15.02
C TYR A 166 -0.85 -3.25 14.15
N LYS A 167 -1.10 -2.12 14.81
CA LYS A 167 -1.29 -0.80 14.22
C LYS A 167 -0.57 0.23 15.09
N SER A 168 0.47 0.86 14.56
CA SER A 168 1.22 1.87 15.32
C SER A 168 0.40 3.12 15.55
N THR A 169 0.79 3.88 16.56
CA THR A 169 0.21 5.18 16.88
C THR A 169 1.29 6.26 16.88
N TYR A 170 0.91 7.52 16.64
CA TYR A 170 1.84 8.65 16.81
C TYR A 170 2.23 8.89 18.28
N LEU A 171 1.62 8.16 19.23
CA LEU A 171 1.95 8.20 20.65
C LEU A 171 3.13 7.28 20.99
N GLU A 172 3.48 6.35 20.09
CA GLU A 172 4.66 5.49 20.22
C GLU A 172 5.87 6.15 19.55
N ASN A 173 7.05 5.98 20.16
CA ASN A 173 8.31 6.35 19.50
C ASN A 173 8.78 5.21 18.58
N HIS A 174 9.76 5.49 17.72
CA HIS A 174 10.25 4.53 16.72
C HIS A 174 10.76 3.21 17.35
N ASP A 175 11.53 3.28 18.42
CA ASP A 175 12.09 2.09 19.09
C ASP A 175 10.98 1.22 19.68
N GLN A 176 9.96 1.85 20.29
CA GLN A 176 8.80 1.15 20.83
C GLN A 176 8.03 0.42 19.74
N ILE A 177 7.85 1.05 18.57
CA ILE A 177 7.18 0.44 17.42
C ILE A 177 7.98 -0.78 16.93
N ILE A 178 9.30 -0.64 16.72
CA ILE A 178 10.15 -1.76 16.28
C ILE A 178 10.14 -2.90 17.30
N GLN A 179 10.22 -2.61 18.59
CA GLN A 179 10.15 -3.63 19.63
C GLN A 179 8.79 -4.34 19.65
N ASN A 180 7.69 -3.61 19.45
CA ASN A 180 6.34 -4.18 19.41
C ASN A 180 6.17 -5.14 18.24
N ILE A 181 6.60 -4.76 17.03
CA ILE A 181 6.52 -5.67 15.87
C ILE A 181 7.49 -6.85 16.01
N LYS A 182 8.70 -6.66 16.56
CA LYS A 182 9.65 -7.77 16.81
C LYS A 182 9.05 -8.84 17.73
N LYS A 183 8.34 -8.45 18.80
CA LYS A 183 7.67 -9.38 19.72
C LYS A 183 6.58 -10.23 19.05
N LEU A 184 5.97 -9.74 17.98
CA LEU A 184 4.89 -10.43 17.28
C LEU A 184 5.40 -11.46 16.26
N ILE A 185 6.58 -11.24 15.66
CA ILE A 185 7.11 -12.11 14.60
C ILE A 185 8.09 -13.19 15.08
N ILE A 186 8.45 -13.17 16.37
CA ILE A 186 9.29 -14.19 17.03
C ILE A 186 8.47 -15.42 17.44
N GLN A 187 7.15 -15.28 17.51
CA GLN A 187 6.20 -16.38 17.73
C GLN A 187 6.10 -17.27 16.50
#